data_AF-A0A6G4XCU1-F1
#
_entry.id   AF-A0A6G4XCU1-F1
#
_cell.length_a   1.000
_cell.length_b   1.000
_cell.length_c   1.000
_cell.angle_alpha   90.00
_cell.angle_beta   90.00
_cell.angle_gamma   90.00
#
_symmetry.space_group_name_H-M   'P 1'
#
loop_
_entity.id
_entity.type
_entity.pdbx_description
1 polymer ?
#
loop_
_entity_poly.entity_id
_entity_poly.type
_entity_poly.pdbx_seq_one_letter_code
_entity_poly.pdbx_strand_id
1 'polypeptide(L)'
;MGDVLAVPDTYGLGPMTVKAITGESVELTAPLTGSGYSISGCSGGGGTSSHGGGGVSLKCDRGTVATINKVMSLEVLKTGATVAVLRIAPGG
;
A
#
# COMPACT_ATOMS: atom_id res chain seq x y z
N MET A 1 -11.34 -1.22 -10.24
CA MET A 1 -11.32 -1.85 -8.89
C MET A 1 -10.97 -3.31 -9.07
N GLY A 2 -10.11 -3.84 -8.20
CA GLY A 2 -9.55 -5.19 -8.37
C GLY A 2 -8.24 -5.23 -9.16
N ASP A 3 -7.69 -4.07 -9.52
CA ASP A 3 -6.38 -3.98 -10.16
C ASP A 3 -5.29 -4.43 -9.18
N VAL A 4 -4.41 -5.30 -9.65
CA VAL A 4 -3.32 -5.87 -8.85
C VAL A 4 -2.01 -5.23 -9.25
N LEU A 5 -1.31 -4.68 -8.26
CA LEU A 5 0.01 -4.09 -8.38
C LEU A 5 1.03 -5.13 -7.90
N ALA A 6 1.84 -5.62 -8.83
CA ALA A 6 2.97 -6.44 -8.48
C ALA A 6 4.01 -5.56 -7.76
N VAL A 7 4.37 -5.95 -6.54
CA VAL A 7 5.46 -5.36 -5.79
C VAL A 7 6.50 -6.43 -5.50
N PRO A 8 7.79 -6.08 -5.45
CA PRO A 8 8.83 -6.99 -5.00
C PRO A 8 8.58 -7.49 -3.57
N ASP A 9 8.73 -8.81 -3.36
CA ASP A 9 8.58 -9.43 -2.04
C ASP A 9 9.54 -8.85 -0.99
N THR A 10 10.68 -8.29 -1.44
CA THR A 10 11.67 -7.61 -0.59
C THR A 10 11.11 -6.41 0.15
N TYR A 11 9.95 -5.87 -0.24
CA TYR A 11 9.27 -4.78 0.46
C TYR A 11 8.40 -5.27 1.63
N GLY A 12 8.30 -6.59 1.85
CA GLY A 12 7.52 -7.18 2.94
C GLY A 12 6.00 -7.18 2.69
N LEU A 13 5.58 -6.88 1.47
CA LEU A 13 4.21 -6.97 0.99
C LEU A 13 4.16 -7.96 -0.18
N GLY A 14 3.08 -8.73 -0.26
CA GLY A 14 2.71 -9.40 -1.49
C GLY A 14 1.88 -8.48 -2.40
N PRO A 15 1.27 -9.03 -3.48
CA PRO A 15 0.57 -8.23 -4.47
C PRO A 15 -0.49 -7.32 -3.84
N MET A 16 -0.43 -6.02 -4.15
CA MET A 16 -1.39 -5.05 -3.63
C MET A 16 -2.60 -4.98 -4.54
N THR A 17 -3.80 -4.86 -3.99
CA THR A 17 -5.05 -4.76 -4.73
C THR A 17 -5.70 -3.40 -4.49
N VAL A 18 -6.14 -2.72 -5.55
CA VAL A 18 -6.93 -1.49 -5.44
C VAL A 18 -8.38 -1.83 -5.07
N LYS A 19 -8.79 -1.44 -3.85
CA LYS A 19 -10.15 -1.63 -3.35
C LYS A 19 -11.09 -0.52 -3.79
N ALA A 20 -10.67 0.73 -3.63
CA ALA A 20 -11.49 1.87 -3.99
C ALA A 20 -10.64 3.09 -4.38
N ILE A 21 -11.24 3.98 -5.16
CA ILE A 21 -10.74 5.31 -5.46
C ILE A 21 -11.91 6.25 -5.15
N THR A 22 -11.74 7.10 -4.14
CA THR A 22 -12.83 7.92 -3.60
C THR A 22 -12.34 9.36 -3.50
N GLY A 23 -12.81 10.21 -4.41
CA GLY A 23 -12.34 11.60 -4.50
C GLY A 23 -10.83 11.65 -4.73
N GLU A 24 -10.09 12.16 -3.74
CA GLU A 24 -8.64 12.25 -3.81
C GLU A 24 -7.89 11.10 -3.13
N SER A 25 -8.62 10.13 -2.56
CA SER A 25 -8.04 9.00 -1.82
C SER A 25 -8.05 7.70 -2.61
N VAL A 26 -7.03 6.87 -2.39
CA VAL A 26 -6.95 5.50 -2.90
C VAL A 26 -6.89 4.53 -1.73
N GLU A 27 -7.75 3.51 -1.75
CA GLU A 27 -7.78 2.43 -0.79
C GLU A 27 -7.15 1.17 -1.40
N LEU A 28 -6.14 0.62 -0.71
CA LEU A 28 -5.36 -0.53 -1.14
C LEU A 28 -5.37 -1.61 -0.06
N THR A 29 -5.27 -2.86 -0.48
CA THR A 29 -5.02 -4.00 0.43
C THR A 29 -3.88 -4.86 -0.06
N ALA A 30 -3.02 -5.32 0.84
CA ALA A 30 -1.93 -6.22 0.49
C ALA A 30 -1.71 -7.29 1.57
N PRO A 31 -1.37 -8.54 1.20
CA PRO A 31 -0.92 -9.53 2.17
C PRO A 31 0.47 -9.16 2.68
N LEU A 32 0.75 -9.48 3.94
CA LEU A 32 2.09 -9.37 4.52
C LEU A 32 2.87 -10.64 4.18
N THR A 33 4.11 -10.48 3.70
CA THR A 33 5.03 -11.59 3.45
C THR A 33 6.06 -11.79 4.57
N GLY A 34 6.13 -10.83 5.50
CA GLY A 34 7.02 -10.87 6.67
C GLY A 34 6.27 -10.85 8.01
N SER A 35 7.03 -11.02 9.10
CA SER A 35 6.54 -11.03 10.48
C SER A 35 6.35 -9.64 11.10
N GLY A 36 6.64 -8.56 10.35
CA GLY A 36 6.52 -7.19 10.82
C GLY A 36 5.90 -6.27 9.77
N TYR A 37 5.21 -5.24 10.25
CA TYR A 37 4.62 -4.21 9.42
C TYR A 37 4.77 -2.84 10.07
N SER A 38 5.25 -1.87 9.32
CA SER A 38 5.25 -0.45 9.72
C SER A 38 4.87 0.43 8.55
N ILE A 39 4.14 1.50 8.84
CA ILE A 39 3.74 2.49 7.85
C ILE A 39 3.82 3.90 8.42
N SER A 40 4.20 4.85 7.58
CA SER A 40 4.04 6.27 7.80
C SER A 40 3.42 6.93 6.57
N GLY A 41 2.79 8.09 6.74
CA GLY A 41 2.25 8.91 5.64
C GLY A 41 0.80 8.59 5.29
N CYS A 42 0.49 7.34 4.95
CA CYS A 42 -0.89 6.94 4.71
C CYS A 42 -1.59 6.51 5.98
N SER A 43 -2.90 6.80 6.06
CA SER A 43 -3.76 6.27 7.09
C SER A 43 -4.06 4.80 6.80
N GLY A 44 -4.15 3.98 7.85
CA GLY A 44 -4.39 2.56 7.68
C GLY A 44 -3.69 1.72 8.74
N GLY A 45 -4.01 0.44 8.72
CA GLY A 45 -3.54 -0.52 9.70
C GLY A 45 -3.38 -1.89 9.07
N GLY A 46 -2.55 -2.69 9.72
CA GLY A 46 -2.23 -4.03 9.27
C GLY A 46 -1.97 -4.92 10.47
N GLY A 47 -2.43 -6.15 10.38
CA GLY A 47 -2.22 -7.17 11.40
C GLY A 47 -1.40 -8.31 10.83
N THR A 48 -0.29 -8.63 11.50
CA THR A 48 0.40 -9.91 11.32
C THR A 48 -0.29 -10.95 12.20
N SER A 49 -0.63 -12.11 11.65
CA SER A 49 -0.98 -13.27 12.45
C SER A 49 0.30 -14.01 12.87
N SER A 50 0.22 -14.74 13.98
CA SER A 50 1.33 -15.53 14.54
C SER A 50 1.83 -16.65 13.62
N HIS A 51 1.09 -16.99 12.56
CA HIS A 51 1.43 -18.06 11.62
C HIS A 51 2.11 -17.55 10.33
N GLY A 52 2.61 -16.31 10.32
CA GLY A 52 3.36 -15.77 9.18
C GLY A 52 2.49 -15.32 7.99
N GLY A 53 1.18 -15.20 8.20
CA GLY A 53 0.24 -14.56 7.28
C GLY A 53 -0.36 -13.31 7.91
N GLY A 54 -0.82 -12.36 7.09
CA GLY A 54 -1.44 -11.13 7.57
C GLY A 54 -1.85 -10.26 6.40
N GLY A 55 -2.52 -9.14 6.69
CA GLY A 55 -2.97 -8.23 5.65
C GLY A 55 -2.99 -6.81 6.15
N VAL A 56 -2.79 -5.89 5.21
CA VAL A 56 -2.82 -4.45 5.47
C VAL A 56 -3.89 -3.81 4.63
N SER A 57 -4.58 -2.85 5.23
CA SER A 57 -5.48 -1.95 4.53
C SER A 57 -4.93 -0.54 4.65
N LEU A 58 -4.79 0.11 3.50
CA LEU A 58 -4.14 1.40 3.33
C LEU A 58 -5.13 2.37 2.71
N LYS A 59 -5.12 3.61 3.19
CA LYS A 59 -5.80 4.73 2.55
C LYS A 59 -4.83 5.90 2.43
N CYS A 60 -4.48 6.21 1.19
CA CYS A 60 -3.54 7.24 0.82
C CYS A 60 -4.24 8.36 0.07
N ASP A 61 -4.03 9.60 0.50
CA ASP A 61 -4.53 10.76 -0.22
C ASP A 61 -3.55 11.20 -1.31
N ARG A 62 -4.05 11.89 -2.33
CA ARG A 62 -3.22 12.44 -3.40
C ARG A 62 -2.14 13.37 -2.83
N GLY A 63 -0.91 13.20 -3.31
CA GLY A 63 0.27 13.93 -2.85
C GLY A 63 0.89 13.39 -1.56
N THR A 64 0.26 12.40 -0.92
CA THR A 64 0.87 11.69 0.20
C THR A 64 1.97 10.76 -0.29
N VAL A 65 3.12 10.82 0.36
CA VAL A 65 4.20 9.83 0.25
C VAL A 65 4.18 8.97 1.50
N ALA A 66 3.84 7.69 1.33
CA ALA A 66 3.96 6.70 2.39
C ALA A 66 5.29 5.96 2.32
N THR A 67 5.76 5.57 3.50
CA THR A 67 6.88 4.65 3.65
C THR A 67 6.39 3.39 4.31
N ILE A 68 6.63 2.25 3.68
CA ILE A 68 6.23 0.92 4.17
C ILE A 68 7.50 0.16 4.51
N ASN A 69 7.54 -0.40 5.73
CA ASN A 69 8.65 -1.21 6.25
C ASN A 69 10.03 -0.54 6.16
N LYS A 70 10.09 0.79 6.00
CA LYS A 70 11.31 1.57 5.74
C LYS A 70 12.12 1.14 4.51
N VAL A 71 11.51 0.37 3.60
CA VAL A 71 12.18 -0.18 2.41
C VAL A 71 11.42 0.10 1.12
N MET A 72 10.18 0.59 1.22
CA MET A 72 9.33 0.94 0.09
C MET A 72 8.73 2.33 0.29
N SER A 73 8.72 3.12 -0.78
CA SER A 73 7.97 4.36 -0.88
C SER A 73 6.79 4.18 -1.84
N LEU A 74 5.62 4.65 -1.43
CA LEU A 74 4.38 4.68 -2.21
C LEU A 74 3.88 6.12 -2.27
N GLU A 75 3.73 6.65 -3.47
CA GLU A 75 3.23 8.00 -3.70
C GLU A 75 2.00 7.98 -4.60
N VAL A 76 0.94 8.68 -4.18
CA VAL A 76 -0.26 8.89 -5.00
C VAL A 76 -0.09 10.17 -5.81
N LEU A 77 0.39 10.02 -7.05
CA LEU A 77 0.67 11.17 -7.92
C LEU A 77 -0.61 11.86 -8.41
N LYS A 78 -1.61 11.05 -8.80
CA LYS A 78 -2.89 11.55 -9.32
C LYS A 78 -4.02 10.61 -8.95
N THR A 79 -5.17 11.20 -8.73
CA THR A 79 -6.47 10.53 -8.60
C THR A 79 -7.45 11.21 -9.54
N GLY A 80 -8.26 10.39 -10.20
CA GLY A 80 -9.42 10.79 -11.01
C GLY A 80 -10.65 10.02 -10.55
N ALA A 81 -11.76 10.15 -11.26
CA ALA A 81 -13.04 9.57 -10.85
C ALA A 81 -12.99 8.04 -10.64
N THR A 82 -12.18 7.32 -11.44
CA THR A 82 -12.06 5.86 -11.39
C THR A 82 -10.63 5.35 -11.56
N VAL A 83 -9.65 6.26 -11.68
CA VAL A 83 -8.25 5.93 -12.00
C VAL A 83 -7.32 6.63 -11.02
N ALA A 84 -6.26 5.95 -10.62
CA ALA A 84 -5.19 6.52 -9.83
C ALA A 84 -3.83 6.22 -10.46
N VAL A 85 -2.90 7.15 -10.34
CA VAL A 85 -1.50 6.96 -10.75
C VAL A 85 -0.67 6.86 -9.48
N LEU A 86 -0.07 5.69 -9.30
CA LEU A 86 0.76 5.35 -8.15
C LEU A 86 2.21 5.25 -8.60
N ARG A 87 3.11 5.80 -7.79
CA ARG A 87 4.55 5.57 -7.93
C ARG A 87 5.01 4.68 -6.78
N ILE A 88 5.66 3.58 -7.15
CA ILE A 88 6.28 2.64 -6.22
C ILE A 88 7.78 2.69 -6.45
N ALA A 89 8.54 2.90 -5.39
CA ALA A 89 9.99 2.96 -5.44
C ALA A 89 10.59 2.31 -4.18
N PRO A 90 11.87 1.91 -4.22
CA PRO A 90 12.61 1.65 -2.99
C PRO A 90 12.53 2.86 -2.05
N GLY A 91 12.25 2.60 -0.78
CA GLY A 91 12.23 3.58 0.31
C GLY A 91 13.44 3.42 1.22
N GLY A 92 13.80 4.51 1.91
CA GLY A 92 14.91 4.59 2.86
C GLY A 92 14.99 6.00 3.42
#